data_AF-A0A6F9DFF4-F1
#
_entry.id   AF-A0A6F9DFF4-F1
#
_cell.length_a   1.000
_cell.length_b   1.000
_cell.length_c   1.000
_cell.angle_alpha   90.00
_cell.angle_beta   90.00
_cell.angle_gamma   90.00
#
_symmetry.space_group_name_H-M   'P 1'
#
loop_
_entity.id
_entity.type
_entity.pdbx_description
1 polymer ?
#
loop_
_entity_poly.entity_id
_entity_poly.type
_entity_poly.pdbx_seq_one_letter_code
_entity_poly.pdbx_strand_id
1 'polypeptide(L)'
;MKTNGGGWTLVASVHRAKDEHKCSYHDKWSFFPNNSYRNQNGGGSPTWSDRSTMGSVFTATSEDYKGVEYYNQKSSDVMLSHVRNGVDVNDYESGSFLKYYTTDGFLSNYGFSLRNLYRHYVPLKSLNIVGLNSKIVANMKTEINISSIVTGWYHYSYDTGTSGTSINDGGRNMFDVGNQVYFRVNNEPYTLMQYGKSYTDSKTYHISSAANYPFIAMATVSNFDGYPNKFTMKIVSKTSAVVSVSNDYFSASYNGFHIQATALDVFGSVEKPSLTSVLFTIGGYQKWGSSSGSVKFPHKHLQSTNLTYEFSVSGHINNIMMGYMLLSRNDTNYVPRSEVETVLYQIADLLDLPENNILKLNSPQPQVVTKVKIAKGSISYPNYNVSSGYLQLGAYDHYGYPYALCPGVRLNDDADPSLFCIGSADTSSYNSDRCGDFSGWEALRDHVFSNRSLSSTSGDFVNDLHSTILIFTR
;
A
#
# COMPACT_ATOMS: atom_id res chain seq x y z
N MET A 1 -0.73 -13.60 -39.94
CA MET A 1 -1.55 -14.63 -40.61
C MET A 1 -0.90 -16.04 -40.73
N LYS A 2 0.14 -16.41 -39.96
CA LYS A 2 0.80 -17.73 -40.10
C LYS A 2 0.71 -18.61 -38.84
N THR A 3 1.05 -18.07 -37.67
CA THR A 3 1.09 -18.83 -36.41
C THR A 3 -0.25 -19.51 -36.12
N ASN A 4 -0.26 -20.83 -35.97
CA ASN A 4 -1.43 -21.64 -35.62
C ASN A 4 -2.69 -21.35 -36.47
N GLY A 5 -2.53 -21.22 -37.79
CA GLY A 5 -3.63 -20.91 -38.71
C GLY A 5 -3.91 -19.42 -38.92
N GLY A 6 -3.17 -18.52 -38.24
CA GLY A 6 -3.32 -17.07 -38.41
C GLY A 6 -4.43 -16.46 -37.55
N GLY A 7 -4.85 -15.25 -37.91
CA GLY A 7 -5.87 -14.47 -37.19
C GLY A 7 -5.37 -13.63 -36.00
N TRP A 8 -4.05 -13.55 -35.78
CA TRP A 8 -3.47 -12.77 -34.68
C TRP A 8 -3.36 -11.29 -35.04
N THR A 9 -4.03 -10.44 -34.27
CA THR A 9 -3.98 -8.98 -34.37
C THR A 9 -3.00 -8.42 -33.34
N LEU A 10 -2.05 -7.59 -33.75
CA LEU A 10 -1.18 -6.84 -32.83
C LEU A 10 -2.05 -5.78 -32.13
N VAL A 11 -2.11 -5.81 -30.79
CA VAL A 11 -2.97 -4.90 -30.03
C VAL A 11 -2.20 -3.96 -29.11
N ALA A 12 -1.00 -4.35 -28.70
CA ALA A 12 -0.14 -3.54 -27.84
C ALA A 12 1.34 -3.94 -27.94
N SER A 13 2.22 -3.07 -27.47
CA SER A 13 3.60 -3.38 -27.14
C SER A 13 3.99 -2.74 -25.81
N VAL A 14 4.79 -3.45 -25.03
CA VAL A 14 5.50 -2.88 -23.87
C VAL A 14 6.94 -2.73 -24.28
N HIS A 15 7.41 -1.48 -24.34
CA HIS A 15 8.73 -1.10 -24.77
C HIS A 15 9.56 -0.57 -23.60
N ARG A 16 10.88 -0.76 -23.67
CA ARG A 16 11.83 -0.17 -22.74
C ARG A 16 13.00 0.40 -23.51
N ALA A 17 13.21 1.72 -23.46
CA ALA A 17 14.37 2.32 -24.08
C ALA A 17 15.65 2.07 -23.25
N LYS A 18 16.81 2.02 -23.89
CA LYS A 18 18.09 1.65 -23.27
C LYS A 18 18.60 2.67 -22.22
N ASP A 19 18.24 3.95 -22.38
CA ASP A 19 18.78 5.07 -21.59
C ASP A 19 17.71 5.80 -20.76
N GLU A 20 16.51 5.23 -20.65
CA GLU A 20 15.42 5.86 -19.92
C GLU A 20 15.55 5.65 -18.40
N HIS A 21 15.09 6.64 -17.65
CA HIS A 21 15.01 6.58 -16.19
C HIS A 21 13.78 5.79 -15.76
N LYS A 22 13.92 5.03 -14.66
CA LYS A 22 12.83 4.28 -14.03
C LYS A 22 11.68 5.20 -13.59
N CYS A 23 10.45 4.76 -13.82
CA CYS A 23 9.21 5.49 -13.50
C CYS A 23 9.19 6.93 -14.02
N SER A 24 9.50 7.07 -15.30
CA SER A 24 9.42 8.32 -16.03
C SER A 24 8.08 8.43 -16.78
N TYR A 25 7.88 9.56 -17.48
CA TYR A 25 6.69 9.78 -18.30
C TYR A 25 6.57 8.82 -19.49
N HIS A 26 7.64 8.07 -19.78
CA HIS A 26 7.70 7.07 -20.82
C HIS A 26 7.27 5.66 -20.34
N ASP A 27 7.24 5.40 -19.02
CA ASP A 27 6.77 4.12 -18.46
C ASP A 27 5.24 4.04 -18.46
N LYS A 28 4.62 4.05 -19.64
CA LYS A 28 3.17 4.22 -19.79
C LYS A 28 2.37 3.03 -19.28
N TRP A 29 2.97 1.85 -19.21
CA TRP A 29 2.32 0.64 -18.69
C TRP A 29 2.39 0.52 -17.17
N SER A 30 3.16 1.37 -16.50
CA SER A 30 3.41 1.26 -15.05
C SER A 30 3.10 2.54 -14.30
N PHE A 31 3.51 3.66 -14.87
CA PHE A 31 3.48 4.97 -14.25
C PHE A 31 2.42 5.88 -14.89
N PHE A 32 1.73 6.66 -14.05
CA PHE A 32 0.85 7.73 -14.52
C PHE A 32 1.18 9.04 -13.79
N PRO A 33 1.58 10.11 -14.49
CA PRO A 33 2.08 11.34 -13.87
C PRO A 33 1.01 12.14 -13.10
N ASN A 34 -0.28 11.83 -13.25
CA ASN A 34 -1.35 12.55 -12.57
C ASN A 34 -1.54 12.06 -11.11
N ASN A 35 -1.17 12.91 -10.15
CA ASN A 35 -1.28 12.65 -8.71
C ASN A 35 -2.69 12.26 -8.22
N SER A 36 -3.76 12.78 -8.84
CA SER A 36 -5.13 12.44 -8.41
C SER A 36 -5.47 10.97 -8.67
N TYR A 37 -5.06 10.44 -9.83
CA TYR A 37 -5.20 9.02 -10.17
C TYR A 37 -4.21 8.15 -9.39
N ARG A 38 -2.98 8.62 -9.20
CA ARG A 38 -1.94 7.97 -8.40
C ARG A 38 -2.45 7.67 -6.98
N ASN A 39 -3.17 8.62 -6.37
CA ASN A 39 -3.79 8.46 -5.05
C ASN A 39 -5.03 7.54 -5.02
N GLN A 40 -5.77 7.42 -6.12
CA GLN A 40 -7.00 6.59 -6.18
C GLN A 40 -6.72 5.11 -6.45
N ASN A 41 -5.70 4.80 -7.25
CA ASN A 41 -5.36 3.42 -7.65
C ASN A 41 -4.06 2.89 -7.02
N GLY A 42 -3.51 3.62 -6.05
CA GLY A 42 -2.31 3.22 -5.33
C GLY A 42 -1.02 3.28 -6.17
N GLY A 43 -0.98 4.15 -7.19
CA GLY A 43 0.23 4.41 -7.97
C GLY A 43 0.35 3.69 -9.32
N GLY A 44 -0.56 2.78 -9.67
CA GLY A 44 -0.50 2.07 -10.96
C GLY A 44 -1.09 2.83 -12.16
N SER A 45 -0.54 2.58 -13.35
CA SER A 45 -1.04 3.13 -14.61
C SER A 45 -2.42 2.56 -15.00
N PRO A 46 -3.38 3.40 -15.41
CA PRO A 46 -4.68 2.93 -15.88
C PRO A 46 -4.61 2.26 -17.27
N THR A 47 -3.47 2.34 -17.97
CA THR A 47 -3.29 1.92 -19.37
C THR A 47 -3.77 0.50 -19.65
N TRP A 48 -3.61 -0.45 -18.72
CA TRP A 48 -4.08 -1.83 -18.91
C TRP A 48 -5.62 -1.97 -18.93
N SER A 49 -6.35 -1.01 -18.34
CA SER A 49 -7.80 -1.13 -18.08
C SER A 49 -8.65 -0.04 -18.76
N ASP A 50 -8.01 1.02 -19.26
CA ASP A 50 -8.68 2.14 -19.92
C ASP A 50 -8.85 1.93 -21.44
N ARG A 51 -9.37 2.96 -22.11
CA ARG A 51 -9.54 3.00 -23.57
C ARG A 51 -8.54 3.95 -24.25
N SER A 52 -7.49 4.37 -23.55
CA SER A 52 -6.45 5.18 -24.18
C SER A 52 -5.72 4.37 -25.24
N THR A 53 -5.16 5.06 -26.22
CA THR A 53 -4.32 4.51 -27.28
C THR A 53 -3.01 5.27 -27.31
N MET A 54 -1.94 4.63 -27.74
CA MET A 54 -0.62 5.25 -27.85
C MET A 54 0.21 4.61 -28.95
N GLY A 55 1.19 5.37 -29.45
CA GLY A 55 2.17 4.89 -30.42
C GLY A 55 1.55 4.44 -31.74
N SER A 56 2.34 3.67 -32.49
CA SER A 56 1.97 3.15 -33.80
C SER A 56 2.51 1.73 -34.00
N VAL A 57 1.81 0.92 -34.80
CA VAL A 57 2.29 -0.41 -35.20
C VAL A 57 3.63 -0.35 -35.93
N PHE A 58 3.94 0.77 -36.59
CA PHE A 58 5.19 0.98 -37.32
C PHE A 58 6.39 1.20 -36.39
N THR A 59 6.15 1.67 -35.17
CA THR A 59 7.18 2.05 -34.19
C THR A 59 7.10 1.23 -32.91
N ALA A 60 6.31 0.14 -32.90
CA ALA A 60 6.00 -0.63 -31.70
C ALA A 60 7.22 -1.25 -31.00
N THR A 61 8.34 -1.41 -31.69
CA THR A 61 9.65 -1.89 -31.18
C THR A 61 10.59 -0.75 -30.75
N SER A 62 10.16 0.50 -30.87
CA SER A 62 10.92 1.71 -30.54
C SER A 62 10.21 2.59 -29.50
N GLU A 63 8.93 2.34 -29.24
CA GLU A 63 8.11 2.98 -28.22
C GLU A 63 6.88 2.10 -27.90
N ASP A 64 6.19 2.39 -26.80
CA ASP A 64 4.94 1.70 -26.48
C ASP A 64 3.86 1.91 -27.53
N TYR A 65 3.15 0.84 -27.84
CA TYR A 65 1.99 0.83 -28.70
C TYR A 65 0.76 0.30 -27.95
N LYS A 66 -0.40 0.91 -28.17
CA LYS A 66 -1.71 0.38 -27.78
C LYS A 66 -2.75 0.83 -28.80
N GLY A 67 -3.31 -0.14 -29.53
CA GLY A 67 -4.36 0.07 -30.53
C GLY A 67 -5.77 0.09 -29.96
N VAL A 68 -6.74 0.47 -30.80
CA VAL A 68 -8.18 0.40 -30.47
C VAL A 68 -8.61 -1.06 -30.27
N GLU A 69 -7.96 -1.97 -31.00
CA GLU A 69 -8.15 -3.41 -31.01
C GLU A 69 -7.95 -4.00 -29.61
N TYR A 70 -7.06 -3.43 -28.79
CA TYR A 70 -6.81 -3.86 -27.41
C TYR A 70 -8.08 -3.95 -26.55
N TYR A 71 -9.01 -3.01 -26.77
CA TYR A 71 -10.25 -2.94 -26.00
C TYR A 71 -11.52 -3.22 -26.80
N ASN A 72 -11.46 -3.14 -28.13
CA ASN A 72 -12.63 -3.29 -28.99
C ASN A 72 -12.74 -4.68 -29.64
N GLN A 73 -11.62 -5.36 -29.89
CA GLN A 73 -11.64 -6.70 -30.46
C GLN A 73 -12.13 -7.71 -29.41
N LYS A 74 -13.04 -8.60 -29.82
CA LYS A 74 -13.37 -9.80 -29.04
C LYS A 74 -12.40 -10.91 -29.44
N SER A 75 -11.66 -11.40 -28.47
CA SER A 75 -10.59 -12.38 -28.65
C SER A 75 -10.73 -13.50 -27.61
N SER A 76 -10.25 -14.69 -27.96
CA SER A 76 -10.19 -15.86 -27.09
C SER A 76 -8.79 -16.07 -26.50
N ASP A 77 -7.74 -15.70 -27.24
CA ASP A 77 -6.36 -16.07 -26.90
C ASP A 77 -5.38 -14.90 -27.02
N VAL A 78 -4.21 -15.06 -26.38
CA VAL A 78 -3.10 -14.10 -26.38
C VAL A 78 -1.85 -14.77 -26.94
N MET A 79 -1.10 -14.03 -27.76
CA MET A 79 0.24 -14.41 -28.21
C MET A 79 1.22 -13.30 -27.84
N LEU A 80 2.37 -13.68 -27.28
CA LEU A 80 3.48 -12.77 -27.02
C LEU A 80 4.62 -13.07 -27.99
N SER A 81 5.23 -12.00 -28.51
CA SER A 81 6.43 -12.07 -29.33
C SER A 81 7.46 -11.08 -28.81
N HIS A 82 8.61 -11.58 -28.39
CA HIS A 82 9.74 -10.79 -27.92
C HIS A 82 10.62 -10.46 -29.11
N VAL A 83 10.75 -9.18 -29.41
CA VAL A 83 11.40 -8.66 -30.62
C VAL A 83 12.45 -7.64 -30.19
N ARG A 84 13.67 -7.70 -30.74
CA ARG A 84 14.70 -6.71 -30.43
C ARG A 84 14.21 -5.28 -30.70
N ASN A 85 14.65 -4.33 -29.87
CA ASN A 85 14.30 -2.93 -30.05
C ASN A 85 14.81 -2.39 -31.40
N GLY A 86 14.05 -1.47 -32.00
CA GLY A 86 14.41 -0.79 -33.26
C GLY A 86 14.29 -1.64 -34.52
N VAL A 87 13.78 -2.87 -34.45
CA VAL A 87 13.46 -3.69 -35.63
C VAL A 87 12.34 -3.02 -36.43
N ASP A 88 12.38 -3.03 -37.77
CA ASP A 88 11.32 -2.49 -38.63
C ASP A 88 10.06 -3.38 -38.61
N VAL A 89 8.88 -2.80 -38.81
CA VAL A 89 7.59 -3.53 -38.80
C VAL A 89 7.57 -4.73 -39.76
N ASN A 90 8.24 -4.62 -40.90
CA ASN A 90 8.30 -5.70 -41.90
C ASN A 90 9.13 -6.89 -41.41
N ASP A 91 9.98 -6.67 -40.40
CA ASP A 91 10.92 -7.62 -39.83
C ASP A 91 10.56 -8.06 -38.41
N TYR A 92 9.39 -7.71 -37.87
CA TYR A 92 8.99 -8.16 -36.52
C TYR A 92 9.02 -9.69 -36.38
N GLU A 93 8.62 -10.42 -37.41
CA GLU A 93 8.62 -11.89 -37.41
C GLU A 93 10.03 -12.49 -37.48
N SER A 94 10.89 -11.93 -38.34
CA SER A 94 12.28 -12.38 -38.51
C SER A 94 13.11 -12.01 -37.26
N GLY A 95 12.91 -10.80 -36.74
CA GLY A 95 13.56 -10.24 -35.55
C GLY A 95 13.04 -10.75 -34.20
N SER A 96 11.91 -11.46 -34.17
CA SER A 96 11.45 -12.18 -32.98
C SER A 96 12.43 -13.27 -32.59
N PHE A 97 12.85 -13.36 -31.32
CA PHE A 97 13.67 -14.48 -30.84
C PHE A 97 12.88 -15.46 -29.97
N LEU A 98 11.79 -15.00 -29.36
CA LEU A 98 10.88 -15.81 -28.55
C LEU A 98 9.43 -15.47 -28.90
N LYS A 99 8.61 -16.50 -29.12
CA LYS A 99 7.18 -16.34 -29.44
C LYS A 99 6.36 -17.52 -28.97
N TYR A 100 5.24 -17.26 -28.32
CA TYR A 100 4.36 -18.28 -27.74
C TYR A 100 2.94 -17.76 -27.57
N TYR A 101 1.97 -18.67 -27.49
CA TYR A 101 0.55 -18.32 -27.50
C TYR A 101 -0.29 -19.26 -26.62
N THR A 102 -1.41 -18.77 -26.11
CA THR A 102 -2.43 -19.58 -25.42
C THR A 102 -3.30 -20.32 -26.43
N THR A 103 -3.95 -21.39 -25.99
CA THR A 103 -4.77 -22.25 -26.87
C THR A 103 -6.07 -22.73 -26.24
N ASP A 104 -6.35 -22.30 -25.01
CA ASP A 104 -7.51 -22.72 -24.21
C ASP A 104 -8.68 -21.73 -24.32
N GLY A 105 -8.52 -20.64 -25.07
CA GLY A 105 -9.55 -19.62 -25.23
C GLY A 105 -9.84 -18.86 -23.95
N PHE A 106 -8.92 -18.81 -22.98
CA PHE A 106 -9.16 -18.30 -21.63
C PHE A 106 -9.79 -16.90 -21.62
N LEU A 107 -9.43 -16.02 -22.56
CA LEU A 107 -9.86 -14.62 -22.56
C LEU A 107 -11.38 -14.46 -22.72
N SER A 108 -12.05 -15.47 -23.31
CA SER A 108 -13.51 -15.52 -23.40
C SER A 108 -14.20 -15.56 -22.03
N ASN A 109 -13.56 -16.18 -21.03
CA ASN A 109 -14.05 -16.20 -19.64
C ASN A 109 -13.82 -14.88 -18.90
N TYR A 110 -12.99 -13.99 -19.45
CA TYR A 110 -12.58 -12.74 -18.82
C TYR A 110 -13.00 -11.50 -19.63
N GLY A 111 -14.13 -11.62 -20.34
CA GLY A 111 -14.74 -10.49 -21.04
C GLY A 111 -14.17 -10.21 -22.44
N PHE A 112 -13.52 -11.19 -23.06
CA PHE A 112 -13.08 -11.20 -24.47
C PHE A 112 -12.02 -10.16 -24.86
N SER A 113 -11.45 -9.39 -23.93
CA SER A 113 -10.35 -8.48 -24.22
C SER A 113 -9.46 -8.28 -23.00
N LEU A 114 -8.18 -7.96 -23.21
CA LEU A 114 -7.25 -7.68 -22.10
C LEU A 114 -7.73 -6.52 -21.25
N ARG A 115 -8.32 -5.48 -21.86
CA ARG A 115 -8.95 -4.38 -21.11
C ARG A 115 -10.03 -4.89 -20.15
N ASN A 116 -10.97 -5.71 -20.64
CA ASN A 116 -12.07 -6.18 -19.79
C ASN A 116 -11.55 -7.11 -18.69
N LEU A 117 -10.53 -7.92 -18.98
CA LEU A 117 -9.81 -8.72 -18.00
C LEU A 117 -9.27 -7.83 -16.87
N TYR A 118 -8.45 -6.82 -17.19
CA TYR A 118 -7.85 -5.95 -16.16
C TYR A 118 -8.86 -5.02 -15.49
N ARG A 119 -9.93 -4.64 -16.18
CA ARG A 119 -10.94 -3.74 -15.60
C ARG A 119 -11.88 -4.44 -14.62
N HIS A 120 -12.19 -5.72 -14.86
CA HIS A 120 -13.29 -6.39 -14.16
C HIS A 120 -12.87 -7.64 -13.39
N TYR A 121 -11.78 -8.30 -13.78
CA TYR A 121 -11.39 -9.59 -13.22
C TYR A 121 -10.03 -9.56 -12.52
N VAL A 122 -9.05 -8.84 -13.07
CA VAL A 122 -7.68 -8.72 -12.56
C VAL A 122 -7.32 -7.23 -12.39
N PRO A 123 -7.98 -6.48 -11.49
CA PRO A 123 -7.66 -5.08 -11.30
C PRO A 123 -6.25 -4.89 -10.74
N LEU A 124 -5.47 -4.00 -11.36
CA LEU A 124 -4.11 -3.64 -10.92
C LEU A 124 -4.19 -2.47 -9.93
N LYS A 125 -4.55 -2.76 -8.69
CA LYS A 125 -4.64 -1.75 -7.62
C LYS A 125 -3.63 -2.08 -6.54
N SER A 126 -2.78 -1.13 -6.18
CA SER A 126 -1.87 -1.36 -5.05
C SER A 126 -2.68 -1.52 -3.77
N LEU A 127 -2.35 -2.58 -3.08
CA LEU A 127 -2.88 -2.95 -1.81
C LEU A 127 -1.85 -2.41 -0.84
N ASN A 128 -2.06 -1.22 -0.27
CA ASN A 128 -1.11 -0.64 0.67
C ASN A 128 -1.86 -0.03 1.86
N ILE A 129 -1.29 -0.19 3.06
CA ILE A 129 -1.70 0.46 4.31
C ILE A 129 -1.53 1.98 4.22
N VAL A 130 -0.65 2.45 3.33
CA VAL A 130 -0.38 3.86 3.06
C VAL A 130 -1.67 4.56 2.62
N GLY A 131 -2.17 5.46 3.49
CA GLY A 131 -3.36 6.25 3.26
C GLY A 131 -4.59 5.84 4.08
N LEU A 132 -4.60 4.65 4.71
CA LEU A 132 -5.74 4.22 5.54
C LEU A 132 -6.01 5.19 6.69
N ASN A 133 -4.98 5.52 7.48
CA ASN A 133 -5.15 6.45 8.60
C ASN A 133 -5.60 7.83 8.13
N SER A 134 -5.11 8.28 6.96
CA SER A 134 -5.49 9.57 6.39
C SER A 134 -6.96 9.60 5.95
N LYS A 135 -7.47 8.49 5.40
CA LYS A 135 -8.90 8.33 5.08
C LYS A 135 -9.76 8.31 6.34
N ILE A 136 -9.37 7.57 7.37
CA ILE A 136 -10.11 7.50 8.63
C ILE A 136 -10.14 8.88 9.29
N VAL A 137 -9.00 9.57 9.35
CA VAL A 137 -8.93 10.95 9.86
C VAL A 137 -9.84 11.89 9.07
N ALA A 138 -9.91 11.75 7.74
CA ALA A 138 -10.79 12.55 6.91
C ALA A 138 -12.27 12.24 7.20
N ASN A 139 -12.65 10.97 7.28
CA ASN A 139 -14.01 10.55 7.58
C ASN A 139 -14.45 10.96 9.00
N MET A 140 -13.54 10.98 9.97
CA MET A 140 -13.83 11.53 11.30
C MET A 140 -14.20 13.02 11.26
N LYS A 141 -13.80 13.79 10.23
CA LYS A 141 -14.22 15.20 10.11
C LYS A 141 -15.65 15.35 9.62
N THR A 142 -16.13 14.41 8.81
CA THR A 142 -17.39 14.55 8.06
C THR A 142 -18.49 13.64 8.58
N GLU A 143 -18.14 12.42 8.98
CA GLU A 143 -19.09 11.35 9.32
C GLU A 143 -19.30 11.20 10.83
N ILE A 144 -18.25 11.39 11.65
CA ILE A 144 -18.33 11.20 13.10
C ILE A 144 -18.15 12.55 13.81
N ASN A 145 -19.24 13.11 14.31
CA ASN A 145 -19.13 14.21 15.26
C ASN A 145 -18.76 13.69 16.66
N ILE A 146 -17.49 13.34 16.88
CA ILE A 146 -17.03 12.79 18.18
C ILE A 146 -17.35 13.75 19.33
N SER A 147 -17.31 15.07 19.09
CA SER A 147 -17.67 16.07 20.10
C SER A 147 -19.12 15.97 20.58
N SER A 148 -20.04 15.38 19.80
CA SER A 148 -21.42 15.12 20.26
C SER A 148 -21.57 13.83 21.06
N ILE A 149 -20.59 12.92 20.99
CA ILE A 149 -20.59 11.68 21.79
C ILE A 149 -20.16 11.98 23.23
N VAL A 150 -19.21 12.90 23.40
CA VAL A 150 -18.69 13.28 24.72
C VAL A 150 -19.56 14.36 25.35
N THR A 151 -20.13 14.06 26.50
CA THR A 151 -21.03 15.00 27.18
C THR A 151 -20.26 16.23 27.65
N GLY A 152 -20.74 17.42 27.29
CA GLY A 152 -20.11 18.68 27.72
C GLY A 152 -18.74 18.93 27.11
N TRP A 153 -18.52 18.51 25.86
CA TRP A 153 -17.26 18.68 25.13
C TRP A 153 -16.65 20.09 25.26
N TYR A 154 -15.35 20.14 25.51
CA TYR A 154 -14.59 21.38 25.50
C TYR A 154 -13.78 21.51 24.19
N HIS A 155 -13.95 22.64 23.51
CA HIS A 155 -13.14 22.93 22.32
C HIS A 155 -11.82 23.56 22.73
N TYR A 156 -10.78 22.74 22.86
CA TYR A 156 -9.45 23.23 23.17
C TYR A 156 -8.76 23.90 22.00
N SER A 157 -8.04 24.98 22.28
CA SER A 157 -7.43 25.76 21.22
C SER A 157 -6.12 25.15 20.74
N TYR A 158 -5.93 25.14 19.42
CA TYR A 158 -4.65 24.81 18.80
C TYR A 158 -3.76 26.05 18.75
N ASP A 159 -3.41 26.55 19.94
CA ASP A 159 -2.67 27.79 20.12
C ASP A 159 -1.27 27.62 19.53
N THR A 160 -1.07 28.25 18.38
CA THR A 160 0.06 28.03 17.48
C THR A 160 1.39 28.15 18.20
N GLY A 161 2.08 27.02 18.36
CA GLY A 161 3.53 26.98 18.36
C GLY A 161 3.92 26.94 16.89
N THR A 162 4.84 27.79 16.48
CA THR A 162 5.31 27.99 15.10
C THR A 162 5.73 26.72 14.34
N SER A 163 5.82 25.57 15.00
CA SER A 163 6.18 24.26 14.46
C SER A 163 5.01 23.30 14.18
N GLY A 164 3.81 23.53 14.73
CA GLY A 164 2.68 22.61 14.60
C GLY A 164 2.91 21.23 15.25
N THR A 165 3.71 21.15 16.32
CA THR A 165 4.12 19.89 16.97
C THR A 165 3.52 19.68 18.36
N SER A 166 2.67 20.60 18.82
CA SER A 166 2.07 20.57 20.15
C SER A 166 0.73 21.31 20.23
N ILE A 167 -0.11 20.91 21.18
CA ILE A 167 -1.25 21.71 21.67
C ILE A 167 -0.72 22.51 22.86
N ASN A 168 -0.31 23.77 22.69
CA ASN A 168 0.54 24.47 23.68
C ASN A 168 -0.16 24.89 24.97
N ASP A 169 -1.27 25.59 24.86
CA ASP A 169 -2.11 25.97 26.01
C ASP A 169 -3.37 25.10 26.02
N GLY A 170 -4.03 24.95 24.87
CA GLY A 170 -5.31 24.24 24.80
C GLY A 170 -6.47 25.11 25.27
N GLY A 171 -6.21 26.36 25.66
CA GLY A 171 -7.15 27.28 26.28
C GLY A 171 -7.37 27.02 27.77
N ARG A 172 -7.71 28.09 28.51
CA ARG A 172 -7.90 28.10 29.98
C ARG A 172 -6.69 27.59 30.76
N ASN A 173 -5.48 27.79 30.25
CA ASN A 173 -4.24 27.31 30.85
C ASN A 173 -4.31 25.81 31.13
N MET A 174 -4.72 24.98 30.17
CA MET A 174 -4.73 23.53 30.41
C MET A 174 -3.31 22.96 30.39
N PHE A 175 -2.47 23.47 29.51
CA PHE A 175 -1.06 23.10 29.40
C PHE A 175 -0.11 24.30 29.52
N ASP A 176 1.07 24.06 30.09
CA ASP A 176 2.16 25.05 30.20
C ASP A 176 3.23 24.86 29.10
N VAL A 177 3.49 23.60 28.69
CA VAL A 177 4.47 23.22 27.64
C VAL A 177 3.81 22.26 26.62
N GLY A 178 2.49 22.35 26.54
CA GLY A 178 1.64 21.64 25.60
C GLY A 178 1.57 20.13 25.71
N ASN A 179 0.72 19.53 24.86
CA ASN A 179 0.66 18.11 24.57
C ASN A 179 1.50 17.82 23.33
N GLN A 180 2.46 16.89 23.39
CA GLN A 180 3.36 16.50 22.31
C GLN A 180 3.33 14.99 22.10
N VAL A 181 3.40 14.56 20.84
CA VAL A 181 3.41 13.14 20.49
C VAL A 181 4.72 12.80 19.77
N TYR A 182 5.41 11.79 20.29
CA TYR A 182 6.58 11.20 19.69
C TYR A 182 6.28 9.75 19.32
N PHE A 183 6.99 9.23 18.33
CA PHE A 183 7.01 7.81 18.05
C PHE A 183 8.44 7.31 17.85
N ARG A 184 8.62 6.00 18.00
CA ARG A 184 9.82 5.31 17.56
C ARG A 184 9.49 3.90 17.11
N VAL A 185 10.39 3.38 16.31
CA VAL A 185 10.33 2.04 15.74
C VAL A 185 11.51 1.26 16.29
N ASN A 186 11.25 0.13 16.91
CA ASN A 186 12.23 -0.66 17.65
C ASN A 186 13.02 0.21 18.66
N ASN A 187 14.33 0.30 18.47
CA ASN A 187 15.25 1.05 19.32
C ASN A 187 15.73 2.36 18.67
N GLU A 188 15.12 2.78 17.57
CA GLU A 188 15.45 4.04 16.91
C GLU A 188 15.15 5.25 17.83
N PRO A 189 15.82 6.39 17.59
CA PRO A 189 15.51 7.64 18.27
C PRO A 189 14.05 8.04 18.13
N TYR A 190 13.53 8.73 19.15
CA TYR A 190 12.18 9.29 19.09
C TYR A 190 12.08 10.37 18.02
N THR A 191 11.12 10.21 17.14
CA THR A 191 10.70 11.22 16.17
C THR A 191 9.54 12.02 16.75
N LEU A 192 9.67 13.35 16.81
CA LEU A 192 8.58 14.26 17.17
C LEU A 192 7.61 14.36 16.00
N MET A 193 6.31 14.15 16.27
CA MET A 193 5.28 14.32 15.27
C MET A 193 4.97 15.80 15.05
N GLN A 194 4.86 16.17 13.78
CA GLN A 194 4.24 17.38 13.32
C GLN A 194 2.78 17.07 13.00
N TYR A 195 1.86 17.77 13.64
CA TYR A 195 0.44 17.52 13.53
C TYR A 195 -0.07 17.82 12.12
N GLY A 196 -0.86 16.90 11.58
CA GLY A 196 -1.31 16.96 10.18
C GLY A 196 -0.29 16.41 9.16
N LYS A 197 0.94 16.09 9.58
CA LYS A 197 1.91 15.40 8.72
C LYS A 197 1.74 13.89 8.85
N SER A 198 1.90 13.19 7.72
CA SER A 198 1.97 11.73 7.69
C SER A 198 3.44 11.28 7.66
N TYR A 199 3.72 10.18 8.34
CA TYR A 199 5.02 9.53 8.39
C TYR A 199 4.80 8.10 7.93
N THR A 200 5.55 7.67 6.94
CA THR A 200 5.45 6.31 6.45
C THR A 200 6.83 5.73 6.37
N ASP A 201 6.95 4.51 6.84
CA ASP A 201 7.90 3.57 6.25
C ASP A 201 7.13 2.83 5.16
N SER A 202 7.76 2.61 4.01
CA SER A 202 7.07 2.08 2.83
C SER A 202 6.51 0.67 3.02
N LYS A 203 6.86 -0.02 4.12
CA LYS A 203 6.59 -1.44 4.33
C LYS A 203 5.92 -1.77 5.66
N THR A 204 6.13 -0.97 6.71
CA THR A 204 5.96 -1.48 8.07
C THR A 204 5.07 -0.65 8.99
N TYR A 205 4.96 0.65 8.74
CA TYR A 205 3.99 1.47 9.46
C TYR A 205 3.61 2.72 8.66
N HIS A 206 2.37 3.14 8.83
CA HIS A 206 1.90 4.44 8.42
C HIS A 206 1.35 5.17 9.63
N ILE A 207 1.80 6.39 9.87
CA ILE A 207 1.35 7.25 10.97
C ILE A 207 0.74 8.50 10.35
N SER A 208 -0.42 8.91 10.84
CA SER A 208 -0.96 10.23 10.56
C SER A 208 -1.57 10.82 11.83
N SER A 209 -1.76 12.13 11.83
CA SER A 209 -2.38 12.84 12.93
C SER A 209 -3.31 13.92 12.40
N ALA A 210 -4.28 14.32 13.23
CA ALA A 210 -5.25 15.35 12.93
C ALA A 210 -5.39 16.30 14.11
N ALA A 211 -5.21 17.60 13.85
CA ALA A 211 -5.56 18.67 14.77
C ALA A 211 -7.06 19.00 14.62
N ASN A 212 -7.93 18.14 15.18
CA ASN A 212 -9.39 18.25 15.13
C ASN A 212 -10.02 18.18 16.54
N TYR A 213 -11.33 18.02 16.63
CA TYR A 213 -12.02 17.79 17.90
C TYR A 213 -12.63 16.39 17.91
N PRO A 214 -11.92 15.37 18.45
CA PRO A 214 -10.65 15.41 19.17
C PRO A 214 -9.40 15.41 18.27
N PHE A 215 -8.29 15.84 18.86
CA PHE A 215 -6.94 15.52 18.41
C PHE A 215 -6.79 14.01 18.39
N ILE A 216 -6.23 13.50 17.29
CA ILE A 216 -5.93 12.09 17.14
C ILE A 216 -4.60 11.90 16.42
N ALA A 217 -3.79 10.96 16.90
CA ALA A 217 -2.63 10.43 16.23
C ALA A 217 -2.79 8.92 16.10
N MET A 218 -2.68 8.38 14.89
CA MET A 218 -2.87 6.95 14.61
C MET A 218 -1.69 6.40 13.83
N ALA A 219 -1.25 5.21 14.21
CA ALA A 219 -0.32 4.38 13.47
C ALA A 219 -1.02 3.08 13.07
N THR A 220 -0.94 2.70 11.79
CA THR A 220 -1.22 1.31 11.38
C THR A 220 0.12 0.64 11.20
N VAL A 221 0.33 -0.46 11.90
CA VAL A 221 1.62 -1.15 11.99
C VAL A 221 1.44 -2.58 11.50
N SER A 222 2.30 -2.98 10.57
CA SER A 222 2.35 -4.34 10.04
C SER A 222 3.79 -4.83 9.94
N ASN A 223 3.96 -6.11 10.25
CA ASN A 223 5.24 -6.77 10.36
C ASN A 223 5.31 -7.87 9.30
N PHE A 224 5.44 -7.45 8.04
CA PHE A 224 5.52 -8.36 6.88
C PHE A 224 6.88 -9.07 6.79
N ASP A 225 7.98 -8.39 7.14
CA ASP A 225 9.37 -8.89 6.99
C ASP A 225 10.08 -9.15 8.33
N GLY A 226 9.37 -9.32 9.45
CA GLY A 226 10.00 -9.36 10.78
C GLY A 226 10.33 -7.97 11.35
N TYR A 227 9.87 -6.88 10.72
CA TYR A 227 10.01 -5.50 11.17
C TYR A 227 8.66 -4.74 11.08
N PRO A 228 8.27 -3.94 12.09
CA PRO A 228 9.01 -3.69 13.32
C PRO A 228 8.66 -4.73 14.39
N ASN A 229 9.61 -5.06 15.25
CA ASN A 229 9.40 -5.94 16.40
C ASN A 229 8.78 -5.18 17.59
N LYS A 230 8.89 -3.85 17.58
CA LYS A 230 8.26 -2.97 18.56
C LYS A 230 7.92 -1.64 17.91
N PHE A 231 6.74 -1.13 18.17
CA PHE A 231 6.36 0.24 17.84
C PHE A 231 5.94 0.94 19.12
N THR A 232 6.43 2.16 19.35
CA THR A 232 6.18 2.90 20.59
C THR A 232 5.71 4.32 20.30
N MET A 233 4.63 4.73 20.95
CA MET A 233 4.24 6.14 21.05
C MET A 233 4.57 6.66 22.44
N LYS A 234 5.11 7.87 22.50
CA LYS A 234 5.39 8.58 23.73
C LYS A 234 4.67 9.92 23.73
N ILE A 235 3.86 10.15 24.74
CA ILE A 235 3.11 11.39 24.93
C ILE A 235 3.82 12.16 26.04
N VAL A 236 4.17 13.40 25.77
CA VAL A 236 4.74 14.33 26.75
C VAL A 236 3.76 15.47 26.92
N SER A 237 3.40 15.79 28.16
CA SER A 237 2.51 16.90 28.47
C SER A 237 2.93 17.59 29.75
N LYS A 238 2.79 18.92 29.79
CA LYS A 238 2.93 19.66 31.03
C LYS A 238 1.64 20.37 31.37
N THR A 239 0.94 19.93 32.40
CA THR A 239 -0.29 20.57 32.90
C THR A 239 0.08 21.72 33.83
N SER A 240 -0.75 22.76 33.83
CA SER A 240 -0.57 23.96 34.65
C SER A 240 -0.94 23.80 36.14
N ALA A 241 -1.43 22.62 36.52
CA ALA A 241 -1.76 22.27 37.90
C ALA A 241 -1.45 20.78 38.14
N VAL A 242 -1.16 20.44 39.40
CA VAL A 242 -1.06 19.04 39.84
C VAL A 242 -2.46 18.45 39.75
N VAL A 243 -2.59 17.39 38.96
CA VAL A 243 -3.87 16.75 38.64
C VAL A 243 -3.85 15.29 39.09
N SER A 244 -5.01 14.78 39.46
CA SER A 244 -5.17 13.36 39.73
C SER A 244 -5.24 12.61 38.41
N VAL A 245 -4.35 11.63 38.22
CA VAL A 245 -4.38 10.73 37.07
C VAL A 245 -4.98 9.39 37.47
N SER A 246 -6.21 9.12 37.03
CA SER A 246 -6.79 7.78 37.00
C SER A 246 -6.37 7.07 35.71
N ASN A 247 -6.21 5.75 35.79
CA ASN A 247 -6.03 4.88 34.62
C ASN A 247 -7.15 3.84 34.65
N ASP A 248 -8.02 3.89 33.63
CA ASP A 248 -9.06 2.90 33.39
C ASP A 248 -8.70 2.08 32.14
N TYR A 249 -8.19 0.87 32.36
CA TYR A 249 -7.89 -0.08 31.29
C TYR A 249 -9.14 -0.88 30.93
N PHE A 250 -9.35 -1.06 29.63
CA PHE A 250 -10.36 -1.97 29.13
C PHE A 250 -9.95 -2.72 27.88
N SER A 251 -10.66 -3.82 27.65
CA SER A 251 -10.58 -4.63 26.45
C SER A 251 -11.97 -5.11 26.07
N ALA A 252 -12.29 -5.02 24.79
CA ALA A 252 -13.60 -5.35 24.25
C ALA A 252 -13.46 -6.00 22.87
N SER A 253 -14.50 -6.74 22.47
CA SER A 253 -14.65 -7.22 21.10
C SER A 253 -15.89 -6.58 20.49
N TYR A 254 -15.75 -5.95 19.32
CA TYR A 254 -16.82 -5.24 18.63
C TYR A 254 -16.67 -5.37 17.12
N ASN A 255 -17.75 -5.77 16.44
CA ASN A 255 -17.80 -5.96 14.98
C ASN A 255 -16.60 -6.76 14.39
N GLY A 256 -16.15 -7.81 15.09
CA GLY A 256 -15.01 -8.64 14.67
C GLY A 256 -13.63 -8.03 14.90
N PHE A 257 -13.56 -6.83 15.49
CA PHE A 257 -12.35 -6.23 16.02
C PHE A 257 -12.20 -6.51 17.52
N HIS A 258 -10.96 -6.70 17.93
CA HIS A 258 -10.51 -6.66 19.31
C HIS A 258 -9.92 -5.26 19.58
N ILE A 259 -10.43 -4.62 20.62
CA ILE A 259 -10.06 -3.28 21.05
C ILE A 259 -9.44 -3.40 22.44
N GLN A 260 -8.28 -2.78 22.64
CA GLN A 260 -7.69 -2.61 23.96
C GLN A 260 -7.37 -1.13 24.15
N ALA A 261 -7.69 -0.58 25.31
CA ALA A 261 -7.44 0.83 25.56
C ALA A 261 -7.21 1.14 27.03
N THR A 262 -6.63 2.30 27.27
CA THR A 262 -6.55 2.94 28.58
C THR A 262 -6.92 4.41 28.42
N ALA A 263 -7.73 4.91 29.36
CA ALA A 263 -7.99 6.32 29.53
C ALA A 263 -7.15 6.83 30.71
N LEU A 264 -6.38 7.91 30.46
CA LEU A 264 -5.65 8.65 31.48
C LEU A 264 -6.30 10.00 31.66
N ASP A 265 -6.95 10.19 32.80
CA ASP A 265 -7.72 11.40 33.07
C ASP A 265 -6.88 12.43 33.81
N VAL A 266 -7.09 13.70 33.49
CA VAL A 266 -6.49 14.87 34.12
C VAL A 266 -7.68 15.74 34.52
N PHE A 267 -8.02 15.72 35.81
CA PHE A 267 -9.28 16.31 36.30
C PHE A 267 -9.14 16.89 37.71
N GLY A 268 -10.19 17.60 38.16
CA GLY A 268 -10.28 18.13 39.53
C GLY A 268 -9.60 19.48 39.78
N SER A 269 -9.06 20.14 38.75
CA SER A 269 -8.61 21.54 38.88
C SER A 269 -9.83 22.45 38.89
N VAL A 270 -9.97 23.25 39.96
CA VAL A 270 -11.03 24.26 40.07
C VAL A 270 -10.91 25.20 38.85
N GLU A 271 -12.00 25.39 38.12
CA GLU A 271 -12.16 26.26 36.92
C GLU A 271 -11.51 25.80 35.60
N LYS A 272 -10.84 24.65 35.54
CA LYS A 272 -10.23 24.15 34.28
C LYS A 272 -11.03 22.99 33.66
N PRO A 273 -11.12 22.92 32.32
CA PRO A 273 -11.66 21.75 31.64
C PRO A 273 -10.85 20.50 31.99
N SER A 274 -11.50 19.34 32.00
CA SER A 274 -10.80 18.07 32.14
C SER A 274 -10.27 17.57 30.80
N LEU A 275 -9.23 16.74 30.87
CA LEU A 275 -8.63 16.09 29.71
C LEU A 275 -8.58 14.58 29.94
N THR A 276 -8.91 13.81 28.92
CA THR A 276 -8.79 12.35 28.94
C THR A 276 -7.92 11.92 27.77
N SER A 277 -6.70 11.47 28.07
CA SER A 277 -5.77 10.89 27.11
C SER A 277 -6.12 9.42 26.89
N VAL A 278 -6.64 9.09 25.71
CA VAL A 278 -7.01 7.71 25.35
C VAL A 278 -5.90 7.11 24.51
N LEU A 279 -5.30 6.03 25.00
CA LEU A 279 -4.33 5.22 24.26
C LEU A 279 -5.02 3.91 23.91
N PHE A 280 -4.97 3.49 22.65
CA PHE A 280 -5.73 2.33 22.20
C PHE A 280 -5.02 1.51 21.12
N THR A 281 -5.39 0.24 21.04
CA THR A 281 -5.18 -0.62 19.86
C THR A 281 -6.50 -1.13 19.34
N ILE A 282 -6.59 -1.28 18.01
CA ILE A 282 -7.68 -1.97 17.33
C ILE A 282 -7.05 -2.96 16.34
N GLY A 283 -7.47 -4.21 16.39
CA GLY A 283 -7.06 -5.24 15.43
C GLY A 283 -8.07 -6.37 15.38
N GLY A 284 -8.20 -7.08 14.27
CA GLY A 284 -9.16 -8.18 14.14
C GLY A 284 -8.57 -9.29 13.31
N TYR A 285 -8.44 -10.49 13.87
CA TYR A 285 -7.89 -11.63 13.12
C TYR A 285 -8.75 -11.95 11.89
N GLN A 286 -10.08 -12.03 12.05
CA GLN A 286 -10.99 -12.36 10.95
C GLN A 286 -11.22 -11.22 9.96
N LYS A 287 -11.10 -9.96 10.41
CA LYS A 287 -11.40 -8.77 9.60
C LYS A 287 -10.18 -8.18 8.93
N TRP A 288 -9.02 -8.20 9.61
CA TRP A 288 -7.77 -7.54 9.24
C TRP A 288 -6.56 -8.49 9.23
N GLY A 289 -6.71 -9.77 9.58
CA GLY A 289 -5.58 -10.70 9.69
C GLY A 289 -4.61 -10.32 10.80
N SER A 290 -5.10 -9.56 11.79
CA SER A 290 -4.26 -9.02 12.84
C SER A 290 -3.71 -10.13 13.73
N SER A 291 -2.45 -9.99 14.17
CA SER A 291 -1.85 -10.89 15.16
C SER A 291 -1.98 -10.33 16.57
N SER A 292 -1.95 -11.22 17.56
CA SER A 292 -2.07 -10.90 19.00
C SER A 292 -0.73 -10.45 19.59
N GLY A 293 -0.15 -9.37 19.07
CA GLY A 293 1.06 -8.75 19.62
C GLY A 293 0.91 -8.38 21.10
N SER A 294 2.02 -8.21 21.82
CA SER A 294 2.01 -7.75 23.21
C SER A 294 1.84 -6.25 23.28
N VAL A 295 0.72 -5.82 23.84
CA VAL A 295 0.42 -4.41 24.12
C VAL A 295 0.86 -4.05 25.53
N LYS A 296 1.64 -2.98 25.68
CA LYS A 296 2.08 -2.44 26.97
C LYS A 296 1.60 -1.01 27.14
N PHE A 297 0.64 -0.83 28.03
CA PHE A 297 0.12 0.47 28.47
C PHE A 297 0.96 1.04 29.64
N PRO A 298 0.95 2.36 29.84
CA PRO A 298 1.66 2.99 30.97
C PRO A 298 1.16 2.51 32.34
N HIS A 299 2.07 2.43 33.31
CA HIS A 299 1.75 2.07 34.70
C HIS A 299 1.10 3.25 35.48
N LYS A 300 0.41 2.92 36.58
CA LYS A 300 -0.50 3.82 37.35
C LYS A 300 0.20 4.97 38.10
N HIS A 301 -0.56 6.05 38.26
CA HIS A 301 -0.42 7.20 39.17
C HIS A 301 0.86 8.04 39.07
N LEU A 302 0.75 9.17 38.36
CA LEU A 302 1.69 10.27 38.43
C LEU A 302 0.97 11.48 39.05
N GLN A 303 1.37 11.87 40.26
CA GLN A 303 1.05 13.21 40.79
C GLN A 303 2.16 14.15 40.36
N SER A 304 2.03 14.68 39.16
CA SER A 304 3.04 15.56 38.56
C SER A 304 2.37 16.50 37.58
N THR A 305 2.90 17.71 37.45
CA THR A 305 2.58 18.61 36.34
C THR A 305 3.25 18.15 35.04
N ASN A 306 4.39 17.45 35.13
CA ASN A 306 5.08 16.84 33.99
C ASN A 306 4.59 15.41 33.82
N LEU A 307 3.77 15.20 32.80
CA LEU A 307 3.17 13.93 32.46
C LEU A 307 3.90 13.34 31.26
N THR A 308 4.43 12.13 31.39
CA THR A 308 5.07 11.42 30.28
C THR A 308 4.64 9.96 30.31
N TYR A 309 4.08 9.51 29.20
CA TYR A 309 3.55 8.16 29.06
C TYR A 309 4.12 7.50 27.82
N GLU A 310 4.57 6.25 27.96
CA GLU A 310 4.95 5.41 26.83
C GLU A 310 3.93 4.28 26.68
N PHE A 311 3.54 4.04 25.43
CA PHE A 311 2.62 2.99 25.01
C PHE A 311 3.28 2.26 23.86
N SER A 312 3.30 0.93 23.90
CA SER A 312 3.96 0.14 22.85
C SER A 312 3.23 -1.14 22.50
N VAL A 313 3.36 -1.52 21.23
CA VAL A 313 3.03 -2.85 20.72
C VAL A 313 4.34 -3.56 20.38
N SER A 314 4.46 -4.84 20.68
CA SER A 314 5.69 -5.62 20.49
C SER A 314 5.43 -7.09 20.13
N GLY A 315 6.42 -7.76 19.55
CA GLY A 315 6.33 -9.15 19.09
C GLY A 315 5.93 -9.25 17.61
N HIS A 316 5.16 -10.28 17.26
CA HIS A 316 4.57 -10.40 15.93
C HIS A 316 3.41 -9.41 15.82
N ILE A 317 3.65 -8.24 15.19
CA ILE A 317 2.67 -7.15 15.04
C ILE A 317 2.19 -7.11 13.59
N ASN A 318 1.08 -7.76 13.26
CA ASN A 318 0.53 -7.70 11.92
C ASN A 318 -0.80 -6.95 11.93
N ASN A 319 -0.96 -5.97 11.03
CA ASN A 319 -2.20 -5.24 10.78
C ASN A 319 -2.89 -4.76 12.07
N ILE A 320 -2.16 -4.07 12.94
CA ILE A 320 -2.69 -3.48 14.18
C ILE A 320 -2.75 -1.96 14.01
N MET A 321 -3.90 -1.36 14.31
CA MET A 321 -4.00 0.08 14.54
C MET A 321 -3.67 0.40 15.99
N MET A 322 -2.78 1.36 16.20
CA MET A 322 -2.39 1.91 17.49
C MET A 322 -2.67 3.41 17.46
N GLY A 323 -3.29 3.96 18.50
CA GLY A 323 -3.66 5.36 18.50
C GLY A 323 -3.57 6.04 19.85
N TYR A 324 -3.46 7.36 19.77
CA TYR A 324 -3.60 8.31 20.86
C TYR A 324 -4.64 9.35 20.48
N MET A 325 -5.54 9.65 21.41
CA MET A 325 -6.60 10.64 21.26
C MET A 325 -6.71 11.51 22.52
N LEU A 326 -6.99 12.79 22.34
CA LEU A 326 -7.22 13.71 23.45
C LEU A 326 -8.71 14.10 23.51
N LEU A 327 -9.44 13.51 24.45
CA LEU A 327 -10.81 13.90 24.77
C LEU A 327 -10.81 14.98 25.86
N SER A 328 -11.91 15.72 25.99
CA SER A 328 -12.02 16.78 26.99
C SER A 328 -13.47 17.08 27.37
N ARG A 329 -13.67 17.65 28.56
CA ARG A 329 -14.96 18.16 29.03
C ARG A 329 -14.81 19.56 29.60
N ASN A 330 -15.84 20.38 29.44
CA ASN A 330 -15.89 21.76 29.91
C ASN A 330 -16.19 21.86 31.42
N ASP A 331 -16.22 20.73 32.13
CA ASP A 331 -16.35 20.62 33.57
C ASP A 331 -15.11 19.95 34.17
N THR A 332 -15.12 19.74 35.49
CA THR A 332 -14.00 19.13 36.22
C THR A 332 -14.09 17.60 36.29
N ASN A 333 -15.04 16.98 35.58
CA ASN A 333 -15.27 15.53 35.59
C ASN A 333 -14.46 14.86 34.48
N TYR A 334 -14.05 13.61 34.66
CA TYR A 334 -13.42 12.83 33.59
C TYR A 334 -14.44 12.37 32.54
N VAL A 335 -13.98 11.95 31.37
CA VAL A 335 -14.84 11.33 30.35
C VAL A 335 -15.20 9.90 30.78
N PRO A 336 -16.49 9.56 30.98
CA PRO A 336 -16.88 8.22 31.41
C PRO A 336 -16.42 7.14 30.42
N ARG A 337 -16.07 5.96 30.96
CA ARG A 337 -15.66 4.81 30.15
C ARG A 337 -16.63 4.46 29.02
N SER A 338 -17.93 4.54 29.26
CA SER A 338 -18.95 4.27 28.25
C SER A 338 -18.87 5.21 27.04
N GLU A 339 -18.53 6.49 27.27
CA GLU A 339 -18.32 7.46 26.19
C GLU A 339 -17.01 7.13 25.43
N VAL A 340 -15.93 6.79 26.14
CA VAL A 340 -14.66 6.36 25.52
C VAL A 340 -14.86 5.11 24.65
N GLU A 341 -15.56 4.09 25.16
CA GLU A 341 -15.89 2.87 24.42
C GLU A 341 -16.70 3.19 23.16
N THR A 342 -17.73 4.04 23.27
CA THR A 342 -18.56 4.46 22.14
C THR A 342 -17.75 5.15 21.05
N VAL A 343 -16.82 6.04 21.43
CA VAL A 343 -15.92 6.68 20.47
C VAL A 343 -15.06 5.63 19.75
N LEU A 344 -14.44 4.70 20.47
CA LEU A 344 -13.61 3.65 19.83
C LEU A 344 -14.42 2.71 18.92
N TYR A 345 -15.68 2.41 19.25
CA TYR A 345 -16.55 1.62 18.39
C TYR A 345 -16.85 2.32 17.07
N GLN A 346 -17.08 3.64 17.10
CA GLN A 346 -17.25 4.41 15.86
C GLN A 346 -16.00 4.41 14.99
N ILE A 347 -14.80 4.44 15.59
CA ILE A 347 -13.55 4.26 14.85
C ILE A 347 -13.52 2.87 14.21
N ALA A 348 -13.83 1.82 14.97
CA ALA A 348 -13.86 0.44 14.47
C ALA A 348 -14.86 0.26 13.30
N ASP A 349 -16.01 0.94 13.33
CA ASP A 349 -16.96 0.91 12.21
C ASP A 349 -16.40 1.58 10.95
N LEU A 350 -15.64 2.67 11.07
CA LEU A 350 -14.91 3.25 9.91
C LEU A 350 -13.84 2.30 9.35
N LEU A 351 -13.21 1.50 10.22
CA LEU A 351 -12.23 0.48 9.81
C LEU A 351 -12.88 -0.68 9.04
N ASP A 352 -14.16 -0.97 9.31
CA ASP A 352 -14.91 -2.05 8.66
C ASP A 352 -15.45 -1.66 7.27
N LEU A 353 -15.35 -0.39 6.87
CA LEU A 353 -15.82 0.04 5.56
C LEU A 353 -15.11 -0.73 4.43
N PRO A 354 -15.82 -1.18 3.37
CA PRO A 354 -15.26 -2.05 2.32
C PRO A 354 -14.01 -1.52 1.58
N GLU A 355 -13.84 -0.21 1.56
CA GLU A 355 -12.73 0.54 0.97
C GLU A 355 -11.50 0.68 1.89
N ASN A 356 -11.67 0.37 3.19
CA ASN A 356 -10.67 0.47 4.25
C ASN A 356 -10.19 -0.91 4.73
N ASN A 357 -10.74 -1.99 4.17
CA ASN A 357 -10.44 -3.36 4.59
C ASN A 357 -9.05 -3.82 4.12
N ILE A 358 -8.13 -3.99 5.07
CA ILE A 358 -6.74 -4.41 4.87
C ILE A 358 -6.63 -5.89 4.45
N LEU A 359 -7.59 -6.79 4.74
CA LEU A 359 -7.52 -8.20 4.33
C LEU A 359 -7.55 -8.43 2.82
N LYS A 360 -7.89 -7.42 2.02
CA LYS A 360 -7.66 -7.47 0.58
C LYS A 360 -6.18 -7.54 0.21
N LEU A 361 -5.23 -7.32 1.14
CA LEU A 361 -3.79 -7.60 0.96
C LEU A 361 -3.44 -9.09 1.04
N ASN A 362 -4.13 -9.86 1.90
CA ASN A 362 -3.76 -11.24 2.24
C ASN A 362 -4.67 -12.32 1.60
N SER A 363 -5.73 -11.91 0.90
CA SER A 363 -6.52 -12.83 0.08
C SER A 363 -5.76 -13.17 -1.20
N PRO A 364 -5.92 -14.36 -1.80
CA PRO A 364 -5.37 -14.64 -3.13
C PRO A 364 -5.89 -13.57 -4.08
N GLN A 365 -4.98 -12.76 -4.61
CA GLN A 365 -5.38 -11.72 -5.53
C GLN A 365 -5.91 -12.36 -6.81
N PRO A 366 -6.92 -11.75 -7.44
CA PRO A 366 -7.39 -12.23 -8.72
C PRO A 366 -6.22 -12.28 -9.69
N GLN A 367 -5.92 -13.47 -10.19
CA GLN A 367 -4.84 -13.74 -11.12
C GLN A 367 -5.32 -14.77 -12.11
N VAL A 368 -4.82 -14.70 -13.33
CA VAL A 368 -5.09 -15.68 -14.38
C VAL A 368 -3.78 -16.33 -14.76
N VAL A 369 -3.71 -17.64 -14.64
CA VAL A 369 -2.56 -18.44 -15.06
C VAL A 369 -3.02 -19.46 -16.08
N THR A 370 -2.44 -19.43 -17.28
CA THR A 370 -2.74 -20.38 -18.35
C THR A 370 -1.46 -20.91 -18.99
N LYS A 371 -1.53 -22.09 -19.62
CA LYS A 371 -0.39 -22.69 -20.32
C LYS A 371 -0.22 -22.06 -21.70
N VAL A 372 1.03 -21.93 -22.14
CA VAL A 372 1.36 -21.46 -23.49
C VAL A 372 1.98 -22.56 -24.33
N LYS A 373 1.79 -22.47 -25.64
CA LYS A 373 2.50 -23.26 -26.65
C LYS A 373 3.56 -22.41 -27.31
N ILE A 374 4.80 -22.91 -27.32
CA ILE A 374 5.94 -22.23 -27.92
C ILE A 374 5.89 -22.35 -29.44
N ALA A 375 6.02 -21.21 -30.13
CA ALA A 375 6.09 -21.11 -31.58
C ALA A 375 7.53 -20.88 -32.10
N LYS A 376 8.36 -20.17 -31.31
CA LYS A 376 9.76 -19.85 -31.62
C LYS A 376 10.53 -19.65 -30.32
N GLY A 377 11.79 -20.07 -30.27
CA GLY A 377 12.66 -19.91 -29.10
C GLY A 377 12.39 -20.92 -27.99
N SER A 378 12.88 -20.62 -26.79
CA SER A 378 12.69 -21.40 -25.57
C SER A 378 12.50 -20.48 -24.37
N ILE A 379 11.75 -20.94 -23.36
CA ILE A 379 11.54 -20.20 -22.11
C ILE A 379 12.17 -21.02 -20.99
N SER A 380 13.27 -20.56 -20.41
CA SER A 380 14.00 -21.29 -19.37
C SER A 380 14.57 -20.34 -18.34
N TYR A 381 14.12 -20.49 -17.09
CA TYR A 381 14.64 -19.75 -15.94
C TYR A 381 15.10 -20.75 -14.86
N PRO A 382 16.15 -21.55 -15.14
CA PRO A 382 16.63 -22.54 -14.18
C PRO A 382 17.19 -21.83 -12.94
N ASN A 383 16.93 -22.40 -11.76
CA ASN A 383 17.35 -21.91 -10.43
C ASN A 383 16.53 -20.75 -9.84
N TYR A 384 15.40 -20.39 -10.44
CA TYR A 384 14.45 -19.46 -9.85
C TYR A 384 13.17 -20.18 -9.42
N ASN A 385 12.45 -19.62 -8.44
CA ASN A 385 11.19 -20.21 -7.96
C ASN A 385 10.02 -19.91 -8.90
N VAL A 386 10.18 -20.23 -10.18
CA VAL A 386 9.16 -20.02 -11.22
C VAL A 386 9.04 -21.26 -12.10
N SER A 387 7.87 -21.43 -12.70
CA SER A 387 7.59 -22.49 -13.67
C SER A 387 7.46 -21.89 -15.08
N SER A 388 8.36 -22.25 -16.00
CA SER A 388 8.25 -21.83 -17.41
C SER A 388 7.07 -22.49 -18.15
N GLY A 389 6.64 -21.88 -19.26
CA GLY A 389 5.60 -22.42 -20.14
C GLY A 389 4.17 -21.95 -19.77
N TYR A 390 4.06 -20.83 -19.08
CA TYR A 390 2.80 -20.23 -18.67
C TYR A 390 2.68 -18.76 -19.10
N LEU A 391 1.47 -18.25 -19.05
CA LEU A 391 1.16 -16.82 -19.06
C LEU A 391 0.43 -16.54 -17.76
N GLN A 392 1.02 -15.69 -16.92
CA GLN A 392 0.36 -15.20 -15.70
C GLN A 392 0.01 -13.72 -15.86
N LEU A 393 -1.24 -13.38 -15.55
CA LEU A 393 -1.82 -12.04 -15.61
C LEU A 393 -2.30 -11.67 -14.21
N GLY A 394 -1.80 -10.55 -13.68
CA GLY A 394 -1.96 -10.17 -12.29
C GLY A 394 -1.07 -10.99 -11.38
N ALA A 395 -0.02 -10.36 -10.88
CA ALA A 395 0.78 -10.84 -9.77
C ALA A 395 0.96 -9.71 -8.77
N TYR A 396 1.23 -10.05 -7.51
CA TYR A 396 1.45 -9.08 -6.45
C TYR A 396 2.74 -9.44 -5.72
N ASP A 397 3.58 -8.45 -5.46
CA ASP A 397 4.72 -8.65 -4.58
C ASP A 397 4.24 -8.74 -3.12
N HIS A 398 5.15 -9.11 -2.22
CA HIS A 398 4.86 -9.13 -0.80
C HIS A 398 4.58 -7.73 -0.20
N TYR A 399 4.81 -6.66 -0.97
CA TYR A 399 4.48 -5.28 -0.62
C TYR A 399 3.07 -4.87 -1.08
N GLY A 400 2.34 -5.75 -1.77
CA GLY A 400 1.00 -5.50 -2.28
C GLY A 400 0.97 -4.64 -3.56
N TYR A 401 2.10 -4.48 -4.25
CA TYR A 401 2.15 -3.81 -5.54
C TYR A 401 1.82 -4.79 -6.68
N PRO A 402 0.86 -4.44 -7.56
CA PRO A 402 0.47 -5.27 -8.68
C PRO A 402 1.50 -5.20 -9.81
N TYR A 403 1.63 -6.31 -10.52
CA TYR A 403 2.34 -6.49 -11.78
C TYR A 403 1.35 -7.05 -12.79
N ALA A 404 1.26 -6.41 -13.96
CA ALA A 404 0.25 -6.74 -14.95
C ALA A 404 0.46 -8.13 -15.55
N LEU A 405 1.67 -8.42 -16.02
CA LEU A 405 1.94 -9.54 -16.91
C LEU A 405 3.27 -10.21 -16.56
N CYS A 406 3.26 -11.52 -16.34
CA CYS A 406 4.47 -12.34 -16.22
C CYS A 406 4.64 -13.18 -17.50
N PRO A 407 5.45 -12.71 -18.47
CA PRO A 407 5.59 -13.32 -19.78
C PRO A 407 6.35 -14.65 -19.70
N GLY A 408 5.68 -15.77 -19.99
CA GLY A 408 6.34 -17.06 -20.17
C GLY A 408 6.48 -17.90 -18.90
N VAL A 409 6.14 -17.35 -17.73
CA VAL A 409 6.27 -18.02 -16.44
C VAL A 409 4.99 -17.96 -15.61
N ARG A 410 4.90 -18.92 -14.69
CA ARG A 410 4.06 -18.87 -13.50
C ARG A 410 4.98 -18.70 -12.30
N LEU A 411 4.68 -17.77 -11.42
CA LEU A 411 5.33 -17.60 -10.14
C LEU A 411 4.94 -18.75 -9.20
N ASN A 412 5.92 -19.36 -8.54
CA ASN A 412 5.67 -20.27 -7.43
C ASN A 412 5.69 -19.47 -6.10
N ASP A 413 5.44 -20.15 -4.98
CA ASP A 413 5.40 -19.52 -3.66
C ASP A 413 6.67 -18.70 -3.38
N ASP A 414 6.55 -17.52 -2.77
CA ASP A 414 7.67 -16.61 -2.45
C ASP A 414 8.48 -16.06 -3.64
N ALA A 415 8.10 -16.33 -4.89
CA ALA A 415 8.76 -15.74 -6.04
C ALA A 415 8.50 -14.23 -6.12
N ASP A 416 9.56 -13.45 -6.34
CA ASP A 416 9.45 -12.00 -6.47
C ASP A 416 8.98 -11.62 -7.90
N PRO A 417 7.74 -11.12 -8.07
CA PRO A 417 7.21 -10.78 -9.40
C PRO A 417 7.99 -9.66 -10.07
N SER A 418 8.67 -8.78 -9.33
CA SER A 418 9.44 -7.67 -9.91
C SER A 418 10.56 -8.13 -10.83
N LEU A 419 10.97 -9.39 -10.72
CA LEU A 419 12.06 -9.99 -11.47
C LEU A 419 11.57 -10.74 -12.72
N PHE A 420 10.27 -11.04 -12.82
CA PHE A 420 9.71 -11.88 -13.89
C PHE A 420 8.46 -11.32 -14.55
N CYS A 421 7.92 -10.21 -14.03
CA CYS A 421 6.70 -9.58 -14.50
C CYS A 421 6.96 -8.12 -14.89
N ILE A 422 6.07 -7.57 -15.71
CA ILE A 422 6.13 -6.25 -16.32
C ILE A 422 4.84 -5.47 -16.01
N GLY A 423 4.87 -4.15 -16.21
CA GLY A 423 3.73 -3.27 -15.97
C GLY A 423 3.39 -3.17 -14.48
N SER A 424 4.34 -2.73 -13.66
CA SER A 424 4.15 -2.61 -12.21
C SER A 424 3.36 -1.35 -11.83
N ALA A 425 2.77 -1.31 -10.63
CA ALA A 425 2.42 -0.02 -10.06
C ALA A 425 3.67 0.80 -9.73
N ASP A 426 3.52 2.10 -9.47
CA ASP A 426 4.61 2.97 -9.05
C ASP A 426 5.25 2.53 -7.72
N THR A 427 6.37 1.84 -7.83
CA THR A 427 7.19 1.36 -6.72
C THR A 427 8.22 2.39 -6.23
N SER A 428 8.31 3.59 -6.82
CA SER A 428 9.42 4.54 -6.59
C SER A 428 9.58 4.99 -5.15
N SER A 429 8.47 5.00 -4.39
CA SER A 429 8.44 5.34 -2.97
C SER A 429 9.14 4.32 -2.07
N TYR A 430 9.32 3.07 -2.53
CA TYR A 430 9.93 2.00 -1.73
C TYR A 430 11.17 1.38 -2.39
N ASN A 431 11.16 1.24 -3.72
CA ASN A 431 12.26 0.73 -4.51
C ASN A 431 12.17 1.27 -5.94
N SER A 432 12.98 2.29 -6.21
CA SER A 432 13.09 2.91 -7.54
C SER A 432 13.59 1.95 -8.61
N ASP A 433 14.36 0.94 -8.25
CA ASP A 433 14.96 0.00 -9.21
C ASP A 433 13.93 -1.00 -9.78
N ARG A 434 12.80 -1.16 -9.07
CA ARG A 434 11.66 -2.01 -9.46
C ARG A 434 10.56 -1.26 -10.21
N CYS A 435 10.77 0.03 -10.45
CA CYS A 435 9.76 0.94 -10.94
C CYS A 435 9.84 1.08 -12.47
N GLY A 436 8.73 0.88 -13.18
CA GLY A 436 8.65 1.10 -14.62
C GLY A 436 8.18 -0.14 -15.37
N ASP A 437 8.15 -0.01 -16.69
CA ASP A 437 7.45 -0.97 -17.57
C ASP A 437 8.04 -2.36 -17.51
N PHE A 438 9.35 -2.48 -17.38
CA PHE A 438 10.05 -3.76 -17.19
C PHE A 438 10.39 -4.03 -15.71
N SER A 439 9.85 -3.22 -14.81
CA SER A 439 9.99 -3.35 -13.36
C SER A 439 11.45 -3.56 -12.93
N GLY A 440 11.74 -4.62 -12.17
CA GLY A 440 13.06 -4.96 -11.66
C GLY A 440 13.87 -5.90 -12.55
N TRP A 441 13.47 -6.14 -13.81
CA TRP A 441 14.22 -7.02 -14.72
C TRP A 441 15.68 -6.56 -14.88
N GLU A 442 15.96 -5.26 -14.80
CA GLU A 442 17.34 -4.74 -14.84
C GLU A 442 18.17 -5.12 -13.61
N ALA A 443 17.57 -5.24 -12.42
CA ALA A 443 18.29 -5.60 -11.19
C ALA A 443 18.75 -7.07 -11.18
N LEU A 444 18.06 -7.95 -11.92
CA LEU A 444 18.52 -9.33 -12.15
C LEU A 444 19.83 -9.37 -12.93
N ARG A 445 20.12 -8.37 -13.78
CA ARG A 445 21.40 -8.26 -14.51
C ARG A 445 22.57 -8.29 -13.50
N ASP A 446 22.52 -7.44 -12.49
CA ASP A 446 23.62 -7.27 -11.55
C ASP A 446 23.74 -8.46 -10.56
N HIS A 447 22.62 -9.13 -10.26
CA HIS A 447 22.61 -10.39 -9.51
C HIS A 447 23.17 -11.59 -10.30
N VAL A 448 22.93 -11.65 -11.61
CA VAL A 448 23.46 -12.70 -12.49
C VAL A 448 24.94 -12.49 -12.80
N PHE A 449 25.43 -11.24 -12.92
CA PHE A 449 26.85 -10.96 -13.16
C PHE A 449 27.75 -11.08 -11.92
N SER A 450 27.20 -10.95 -10.71
CA SER A 450 27.97 -11.12 -9.45
C SER A 450 28.22 -12.59 -9.10
N ASN A 451 27.32 -13.50 -9.48
CA ASN A 451 27.50 -14.95 -9.32
C ASN A 451 28.16 -15.56 -10.57
N ARG A 452 29.49 -15.52 -10.64
CA ARG A 452 30.30 -16.21 -11.68
C ARG A 452 30.15 -17.73 -11.58
N SER A 453 29.04 -18.31 -12.07
CA SER A 453 28.94 -19.74 -12.41
C SER A 453 27.63 -20.11 -13.13
N LEU A 454 27.13 -19.32 -14.09
CA LEU A 454 25.99 -19.77 -14.91
C LEU A 454 26.26 -19.56 -16.41
N SER A 455 26.40 -20.68 -17.11
CA SER A 455 26.58 -20.85 -18.56
C SER A 455 25.29 -20.52 -19.33
N SER A 456 25.43 -19.94 -20.54
CA SER A 456 24.46 -19.79 -21.65
C SER A 456 23.05 -19.23 -21.38
N THR A 457 22.44 -19.44 -20.21
CA THR A 457 21.11 -18.95 -19.82
C THR A 457 21.08 -17.46 -19.46
N SER A 458 22.24 -16.85 -19.21
CA SER A 458 22.40 -15.40 -19.06
C SER A 458 22.20 -14.63 -20.38
N GLY A 459 22.33 -15.30 -21.53
CA GLY A 459 22.14 -14.69 -22.86
C GLY A 459 20.68 -14.42 -23.20
N ASP A 460 19.75 -15.31 -22.81
CA ASP A 460 18.32 -15.15 -23.07
C ASP A 460 17.74 -13.97 -22.26
N PHE A 461 18.19 -13.80 -21.01
CA PHE A 461 17.77 -12.72 -20.11
C PHE A 461 18.25 -11.33 -20.55
N VAL A 462 19.49 -11.22 -21.04
CA VAL A 462 20.04 -9.95 -21.57
C VAL A 462 19.38 -9.57 -22.90
N ASN A 463 18.94 -10.56 -23.70
CA ASN A 463 18.17 -10.29 -24.92
C ASN A 463 16.79 -9.69 -24.61
N ASP A 464 16.13 -10.16 -23.54
CA ASP A 464 14.82 -9.66 -23.11
C ASP A 464 14.87 -8.18 -22.70
N LEU A 465 15.93 -7.74 -22.01
CA LEU A 465 16.11 -6.35 -21.55
C LEU A 465 16.28 -5.31 -22.68
N HIS A 466 16.64 -5.75 -23.88
CA HIS A 466 16.77 -4.90 -25.06
C HIS A 466 15.74 -5.29 -26.13
N SER A 467 14.62 -5.81 -25.66
CA SER A 467 13.50 -6.22 -26.49
C SER A 467 12.22 -5.50 -26.11
N THR A 468 11.29 -5.55 -27.03
CA THR A 468 9.91 -5.14 -26.88
C THR A 468 9.05 -6.39 -26.87
N ILE A 469 8.10 -6.43 -25.95
CA ILE A 469 7.09 -7.48 -25.89
C ILE A 469 5.88 -7.04 -26.71
N LEU A 470 5.74 -7.61 -27.90
CA LEU A 470 4.56 -7.42 -28.75
C LEU A 470 3.43 -8.34 -28.29
N ILE A 471 2.25 -7.77 -28.07
CA ILE A 471 1.05 -8.47 -27.57
C ILE A 471 0.04 -8.57 -28.69
N PHE A 472 -0.34 -9.80 -29.02
CA PHE A 472 -1.35 -10.11 -30.02
C PHE A 472 -2.55 -10.78 -29.38
N THR A 473 -3.72 -10.60 -29.98
CA THR A 473 -4.93 -11.36 -29.62
C THR A 473 -5.60 -11.95 -30.85
N ARG A 474 -6.36 -13.02 -30.66
CA ARG A 474 -7.13 -13.68 -31.71
C ARG A 474 -8.50 -14.09 -31.20
#